data_AF-A0A0U5M8A6-F1
#
_entry.id   AF-A0A0U5M8A6-F1
#
_cell.length_a   1.000
_cell.length_b   1.000
_cell.length_c   1.000
_cell.angle_alpha   90.00
_cell.angle_beta   90.00
_cell.angle_gamma   90.00
#
_symmetry.space_group_name_H-M   'P 1'
#
loop_
_entity.id
_entity.type
_entity.pdbx_description
1 polymer ?
#
loop_
_entity_poly.entity_id
_entity_poly.type
_entity_poly.pdbx_seq_one_letter_code
_entity_poly.pdbx_strand_id
1 'polypeptide(L)'
;MLLEKVYGELRDMWMVESQYEFSRFWLGQSRSYMSCAKARKRPPSLLVLMRLSQRLASISAKYAAVATTEMELANCKRLVILCHEINSAMTNCGPRAYSQSTHCYSHSEILANQALYRAS
;
A
#
# COMPACT_ATOMS: atom_id res chain seq x y z
N MET A 1 -15.06 -3.84 0.81
CA MET A 1 -14.17 -3.74 2.01
C MET A 1 -12.85 -3.05 1.61
N LEU A 2 -12.14 -2.36 2.52
CA LEU A 2 -10.86 -1.69 2.22
C LEU A 2 -9.84 -2.63 1.54
N LEU A 3 -9.67 -3.85 2.05
CA LEU A 3 -8.74 -4.82 1.47
C LEU A 3 -9.10 -5.23 0.03
N GLU A 4 -10.39 -5.24 -0.34
CA GLU A 4 -10.80 -5.53 -1.72
C GLU A 4 -10.41 -4.39 -2.66
N LYS A 5 -10.55 -3.14 -2.22
CA LYS A 5 -10.11 -1.96 -2.98
C LYS A 5 -8.60 -2.00 -3.18
N VAL A 6 -7.83 -2.18 -2.11
CA VAL A 6 -6.36 -2.25 -2.19
C VAL A 6 -5.92 -3.39 -3.11
N TYR A 7 -6.53 -4.58 -2.98
CA TYR A 7 -6.25 -5.71 -3.87
C TYR A 7 -6.54 -5.39 -5.34
N GLY A 8 -7.68 -4.78 -5.64
CA GLY A 8 -8.06 -4.39 -7.01
C GLY A 8 -7.04 -3.43 -7.62
N GLU A 9 -6.69 -2.36 -6.91
CA GLU A 9 -5.72 -1.37 -7.36
C GLU A 9 -4.34 -1.99 -7.60
N LEU A 10 -3.86 -2.81 -6.67
CA LEU A 10 -2.57 -3.50 -6.82
C LEU A 10 -2.57 -4.51 -7.97
N ARG A 11 -3.70 -5.19 -8.20
CA ARG A 11 -3.84 -6.09 -9.35
C ARG A 11 -3.84 -5.33 -10.66
N ASP A 12 -4.54 -4.21 -10.75
CA ASP A 12 -4.58 -3.36 -11.94
C ASP A 12 -3.19 -2.77 -12.27
N MET A 13 -2.38 -2.49 -11.25
CA MET A 13 -0.98 -2.08 -11.39
C MET A 13 -0.01 -3.24 -11.61
N TRP A 14 -0.50 -4.48 -11.80
CA TRP A 14 0.31 -5.69 -11.97
C TRP A 14 1.30 -5.97 -10.82
N MET A 15 1.01 -5.47 -9.62
CA MET A 15 1.84 -5.70 -8.42
C MET A 15 1.45 -6.97 -7.66
N VAL A 16 0.28 -7.53 -7.99
CA VAL A 16 -0.28 -8.75 -7.41
C VAL A 16 -0.99 -9.53 -8.51
N GLU A 17 -0.80 -10.84 -8.54
CA GLU A 17 -1.43 -11.73 -9.51
C GLU A 17 -2.70 -12.38 -8.95
N SER A 18 -2.74 -12.66 -7.65
CA SER A 18 -3.85 -13.41 -7.04
C SER A 18 -4.19 -13.01 -5.61
N GLN A 19 -5.42 -13.32 -5.17
CA GLN A 19 -5.83 -13.15 -3.76
C GLN A 19 -4.98 -14.00 -2.80
N TYR A 20 -4.49 -15.15 -3.28
CA TYR A 20 -3.55 -15.99 -2.53
C TYR A 20 -2.26 -15.22 -2.25
N GLU A 21 -1.65 -14.67 -3.29
CA GLU A 21 -0.41 -13.90 -3.20
C GLU A 21 -0.60 -12.69 -2.28
N PHE A 22 -1.70 -11.94 -2.45
CA PHE A 22 -2.02 -10.83 -1.58
C PHE A 22 -2.12 -11.25 -0.11
N SER A 23 -2.88 -12.32 0.17
CA SER A 23 -3.05 -12.81 1.54
C SER A 23 -1.73 -13.23 2.18
N ARG A 24 -0.87 -13.93 1.43
CA ARG A 24 0.40 -14.47 1.96
C ARG A 24 1.49 -13.41 2.04
N PHE A 25 1.78 -12.72 0.94
CA PHE A 25 2.98 -11.91 0.80
C PHE A 25 2.77 -10.43 1.13
N TRP A 26 1.53 -9.94 1.05
CA TRP A 26 1.19 -8.57 1.41
C TRP A 26 0.63 -8.45 2.83
N LEU A 27 -0.25 -9.36 3.22
CA LEU A 27 -0.90 -9.31 4.54
C LEU A 27 -0.21 -10.20 5.60
N GLY A 28 0.63 -11.15 5.16
CA GLY A 28 1.26 -12.14 6.05
C GLY A 28 0.25 -13.06 6.73
N GLN A 29 -0.86 -13.36 6.06
CA GLN A 29 -1.99 -14.16 6.56
C GLN A 29 -2.01 -15.56 5.91
N SER A 30 -3.02 -16.37 6.22
CA SER A 30 -3.27 -17.66 5.55
C SER A 30 -3.81 -17.45 4.12
N ARG A 31 -3.67 -18.46 3.25
CA ARG A 31 -4.13 -18.39 1.84
C ARG A 31 -5.60 -18.02 1.66
N SER A 32 -6.45 -18.39 2.61
CA SER A 32 -7.91 -18.20 2.58
C SER A 32 -8.35 -16.89 3.20
N TYR A 33 -7.43 -16.08 3.74
CA TYR A 33 -7.77 -14.89 4.50
C TYR A 33 -8.63 -13.92 3.71
N MET A 34 -8.25 -13.56 2.47
CA MET A 34 -9.04 -12.64 1.65
C MET A 34 -10.44 -13.16 1.33
N SER A 35 -10.57 -14.44 0.98
CA SER A 35 -11.87 -15.06 0.69
C SER A 35 -12.77 -15.02 1.94
N CYS A 36 -12.22 -15.35 3.11
CA CYS A 36 -12.94 -15.27 4.38
C CYS A 36 -13.32 -13.83 4.76
N ALA A 37 -12.40 -12.87 4.62
CA ALA A 37 -12.62 -11.47 4.94
C ALA A 37 -13.72 -10.86 4.06
N LYS A 38 -13.69 -11.16 2.75
CA LYS A 38 -14.71 -10.76 1.79
C LYS A 38 -16.08 -11.37 2.11
N ALA A 39 -16.15 -12.68 2.28
CA ALA A 39 -17.42 -13.38 2.55
C ALA A 39 -18.09 -12.90 3.85
N ARG A 40 -17.27 -12.60 4.87
CA ARG A 40 -17.76 -12.16 6.20
C ARG A 40 -17.89 -10.64 6.32
N LYS A 41 -17.51 -9.87 5.29
CA LYS A 41 -17.39 -8.40 5.35
C LYS A 41 -16.62 -7.93 6.59
N ARG A 42 -15.64 -8.72 7.03
CA ARG A 42 -14.95 -8.49 8.31
C ARG A 42 -13.93 -7.37 8.12
N PRO A 43 -13.93 -6.32 8.98
CA PRO A 43 -12.89 -5.32 8.92
C PRO A 43 -11.51 -5.95 9.19
N PRO A 44 -10.45 -5.52 8.48
CA PRO A 44 -9.10 -5.99 8.76
C PRO A 44 -8.68 -5.62 10.18
N SER A 45 -7.86 -6.48 10.82
CA SER A 45 -7.27 -6.14 12.11
C SER A 45 -6.20 -5.05 11.94
N LEU A 46 -5.91 -4.32 13.02
CA LEU A 46 -4.84 -3.32 13.04
C LEU A 46 -3.50 -3.90 12.58
N LEU A 47 -3.15 -5.12 13.02
CA LEU A 47 -1.91 -5.79 12.60
C LEU A 47 -1.84 -6.04 11.09
N VAL A 48 -2.97 -6.38 10.46
CA VAL A 48 -3.06 -6.56 9.01
C VAL A 48 -2.85 -5.23 8.30
N LEU A 49 -3.44 -4.14 8.81
CA LEU A 49 -3.27 -2.80 8.25
C LEU A 49 -1.83 -2.30 8.40
N MET A 50 -1.19 -2.52 9.56
CA MET A 50 0.21 -2.14 9.79
C MET A 50 1.16 -2.84 8.81
N ARG A 51 1.00 -4.16 8.63
CA ARG A 51 1.82 -4.92 7.67
C ARG A 51 1.62 -4.43 6.25
N LEU A 52 0.37 -4.19 5.86
CA LEU A 52 0.03 -3.69 4.54
C LEU A 52 0.62 -2.29 4.29
N SER A 53 0.54 -1.40 5.29
CA SER A 53 1.14 -0.05 5.24
C SER A 53 2.66 -0.11 5.05
N GLN A 54 3.35 -0.93 5.84
CA GLN A 54 4.80 -1.13 5.70
C GLN A 54 5.18 -1.67 4.32
N ARG A 55 4.42 -2.64 3.81
CA ARG A 55 4.68 -3.25 2.50
C ARG A 55 4.47 -2.25 1.37
N LEU A 56 3.40 -1.47 1.41
CA LEU A 56 3.12 -0.42 0.44
C LEU A 56 4.16 0.69 0.46
N ALA A 57 4.59 1.14 1.64
CA ALA A 57 5.66 2.12 1.74
C ALA A 57 6.96 1.62 1.08
N SER A 58 7.35 0.38 1.36
CA SER A 58 8.54 -0.24 0.76
C SER A 58 8.43 -0.37 -0.77
N ILE A 59 7.29 -0.84 -1.28
CA ILE A 59 7.09 -1.01 -2.73
C ILE A 59 6.96 0.33 -3.42
N SER A 60 6.23 1.29 -2.85
CA SER A 60 6.08 2.64 -3.41
C SER A 60 7.42 3.33 -3.57
N ALA A 61 8.32 3.22 -2.59
CA ALA A 61 9.67 3.78 -2.70
C ALA A 61 10.48 3.13 -3.84
N LYS A 62 10.47 1.79 -3.91
CA LYS A 62 11.18 1.04 -4.97
C LYS A 62 10.63 1.33 -6.36
N TYR A 63 9.30 1.38 -6.48
CA TYR A 63 8.62 1.61 -7.74
C TYR A 63 8.83 3.04 -8.25
N ALA A 64 8.75 4.04 -7.35
CA ALA A 64 9.01 5.44 -7.71
C ALA A 64 10.45 5.69 -8.19
N ALA A 65 11.42 4.94 -7.68
CA ALA A 65 12.83 5.05 -8.09
C ALA A 65 13.07 4.58 -9.54
N VAL A 66 12.22 3.72 -10.08
CA VAL A 66 12.36 3.15 -11.43
C VAL A 66 11.27 3.61 -12.39
N ALA A 67 10.27 4.35 -11.92
CA ALA A 67 9.17 4.87 -12.74
C ALA A 67 9.69 5.90 -13.74
N THR A 68 9.53 5.62 -15.03
CA THR A 68 9.98 6.47 -16.13
C THR A 68 8.84 6.92 -17.05
N THR A 69 7.79 6.11 -17.16
CA THR A 69 6.64 6.37 -18.02
C THR A 69 5.53 7.14 -17.29
N GLU A 70 4.67 7.82 -18.04
CA GLU A 70 3.51 8.52 -17.47
C GLU A 70 2.57 7.57 -16.73
N MET A 71 2.39 6.35 -17.23
CA MET A 71 1.60 5.31 -16.58
C MET A 71 2.21 4.88 -15.23
N GLU A 72 3.53 4.70 -15.15
CA GLU A 72 4.20 4.37 -13.88
C GLU A 72 4.11 5.53 -12.88
N LEU A 73 4.23 6.78 -13.35
CA LEU A 73 4.04 7.95 -12.50
C LEU A 73 2.60 8.06 -11.98
N ALA A 74 1.61 7.71 -12.80
CA ALA A 74 0.21 7.62 -12.36
C ALA A 74 0.02 6.53 -11.30
N ASN A 75 0.67 5.37 -11.47
CA ASN A 75 0.66 4.31 -10.47
C ASN A 75 1.33 4.74 -9.15
N CYS A 76 2.41 5.52 -9.18
CA CYS A 76 2.99 6.12 -7.96
C CYS A 76 1.96 6.95 -7.19
N LYS A 77 1.14 7.76 -7.89
CA LYS A 77 0.08 8.55 -7.25
C LYS A 77 -0.99 7.65 -6.62
N ARG A 78 -1.40 6.59 -7.31
CA ARG A 78 -2.35 5.59 -6.78
C ARG A 78 -1.82 4.93 -5.50
N LEU A 79 -0.54 4.56 -5.46
CA LEU A 79 0.08 3.98 -4.27
C LEU A 79 0.08 4.95 -3.08
N VAL A 80 0.34 6.24 -3.30
CA VAL A 80 0.26 7.26 -2.24
C VAL A 80 -1.15 7.36 -1.67
N ILE A 81 -2.17 7.34 -2.54
CA ILE A 81 -3.58 7.36 -2.11
C ILE A 81 -3.89 6.12 -1.26
N LEU A 82 -3.47 4.93 -1.69
CA LEU A 82 -3.67 3.69 -0.92
C LEU A 82 -2.99 3.76 0.46
N CYS A 83 -1.76 4.25 0.54
CA CYS A 83 -1.05 4.45 1.80
C CYS A 83 -1.83 5.37 2.75
N HIS A 84 -2.36 6.49 2.24
CA HIS A 84 -3.15 7.41 3.03
C HIS A 84 -4.42 6.75 3.57
N GLU A 85 -5.18 6.05 2.73
CA GLU A 85 -6.42 5.38 3.13
C GLU A 85 -6.20 4.31 4.22
N ILE A 86 -5.08 3.56 4.13
CA ILE A 86 -4.74 2.56 5.14
C ILE A 86 -4.36 3.22 6.45
N ASN A 87 -3.56 4.29 6.42
CA ASN A 87 -3.18 5.02 7.62
C ASN A 87 -4.41 5.65 8.30
N SER A 88 -5.35 6.21 7.53
CA SER A 88 -6.64 6.69 8.06
C SER A 88 -7.47 5.55 8.68
N ALA A 89 -7.48 4.37 8.07
CA ALA A 89 -8.17 3.21 8.63
C ALA A 89 -7.52 2.75 9.96
N MET A 90 -6.19 2.80 10.06
CA MET A 90 -5.47 2.46 11.29
C MET A 90 -5.80 3.41 12.44
N THR A 91 -5.86 4.72 12.17
CA THR A 91 -6.21 5.72 13.19
C THR A 91 -7.65 5.59 13.69
N ASN A 92 -8.56 5.07 12.84
CA ASN A 92 -9.96 4.83 13.20
C ASN A 92 -10.19 3.52 13.99
N CYS A 93 -9.17 2.65 14.13
CA CYS A 93 -9.30 1.36 14.81
C CYS A 93 -9.00 1.37 16.33
N GLY A 94 -8.75 2.53 16.96
CA GLY A 94 -8.64 2.66 18.42
C GLY A 94 -7.89 3.91 18.92
N PRO A 95 -8.08 4.35 20.17
CA PRO A 95 -7.53 5.61 20.67
C PRO A 95 -6.11 5.40 21.19
N ARG A 96 -5.10 5.68 20.37
CA ARG A 96 -3.82 6.31 20.76
C ARG A 96 -2.91 6.39 19.54
N ALA A 97 -2.41 7.60 19.33
CA ALA A 97 -1.46 7.98 18.31
C ALA A 97 -0.32 6.96 18.19
N TYR A 98 -0.26 6.26 17.06
CA TYR A 98 0.99 5.66 16.62
C TYR A 98 1.79 6.73 15.88
N SER A 99 2.39 7.66 16.63
CA SER A 99 3.44 8.53 16.13
C SER A 99 4.74 7.73 16.12
N GLN A 100 5.08 7.11 14.98
CA GLN A 100 6.46 6.76 14.56
C GLN A 100 6.40 5.73 13.43
N SER A 101 6.31 6.22 12.19
CA SER A 101 6.98 5.69 10.98
C SER A 101 6.29 6.27 9.73
N THR A 102 6.22 7.60 9.63
CA THR A 102 5.83 8.26 8.39
C THR A 102 7.08 8.64 7.62
N HIS A 103 7.78 7.64 7.08
CA HIS A 103 8.48 7.82 5.80
C HIS A 103 7.57 7.31 4.68
N CYS A 104 6.32 7.76 4.69
CA CYS A 104 5.56 7.86 3.45
C CYS A 104 6.07 9.15 2.83
N TYR A 105 7.04 9.07 1.92
CA TYR A 105 7.58 10.24 1.24
C TYR A 105 6.41 11.09 0.71
N SER A 106 6.39 12.36 1.14
CA SER A 106 5.50 13.36 0.59
C SER A 106 5.67 13.43 -0.93
N HIS A 107 4.63 13.84 -1.66
CA HIS A 107 4.70 14.00 -3.12
C HIS A 107 5.92 14.85 -3.55
N SER A 108 6.27 15.86 -2.74
CA SER A 108 7.49 16.66 -2.87
C SER A 108 8.79 15.87 -2.75
N GLU A 109 8.89 14.91 -1.82
CA GLU A 109 10.08 14.09 -1.64
C GLU A 109 10.22 13.00 -2.72
N ILE A 110 9.11 12.50 -3.26
CA ILE A 110 9.13 11.60 -4.42
C ILE A 110 9.64 12.35 -5.66
N LEU A 111 9.15 13.57 -5.90
CA LEU A 111 9.60 14.42 -7.00
C LEU A 111 11.06 14.90 -6.79
N ALA A 112 11.46 15.20 -5.56
CA ALA A 112 12.83 15.59 -5.23
C ALA A 112 13.83 14.45 -5.49
N ASN A 113 13.48 13.21 -5.14
CA ASN A 113 14.29 12.04 -5.47
C ASN A 113 14.37 11.81 -6.98
N GLN A 114 13.26 11.98 -7.73
CA GLN A 114 13.29 11.91 -9.20
C GLN A 114 14.19 12.97 -9.84
N ALA A 115 14.27 14.17 -9.26
CA ALA A 115 15.17 15.23 -9.74
C ALA A 115 16.66 14.90 -9.48
N LEU A 116 16.99 14.31 -8.33
CA LEU A 116 18.35 13.90 -7.98
C LEU A 116 18.89 12.78 -8.89
N TYR A 117 18.05 11.80 -9.26
CA TYR A 117 18.46 10.71 -10.16
C TYR A 117 18.59 11.11 -11.64
N ARG A 118 18.03 12.26 -12.06
CA ARG A 118 18.21 12.81 -13.42
C ARG A 118 19.46 13.68 -13.59
N ALA A 119 20.15 13.98 -12.49
CA ALA A 119 21.36 14.82 -12.47
C ALA A 119 22.66 14.01 -12.38
N SER A 120 22.59 12.67 -12.44
CA SER A 120 23.73 11.73 -12.51
C SER A 120 23.83 11.13 -13.91
#